data_AF-A0A1Q8KWZ0-F1
#
_entry.id   AF-A0A1Q8KWZ0-F1
#
_cell.length_a   1.000
_cell.length_b   1.000
_cell.length_c   1.000
_cell.angle_alpha   90.00
_cell.angle_beta   90.00
_cell.angle_gamma   90.00
#
_symmetry.space_group_name_H-M   'P 1'
#
loop_
_entity.id
_entity.type
_entity.pdbx_description
1 polymer ?
#
loop_
_entity_poly.entity_id
_entity_poly.type
_entity_poly.pdbx_seq_one_letter_code
_entity_poly.pdbx_strand_id
1 'polypeptide(L)' 'MGALSPTHWLIVLAVLVLLFGAKKLPEMARSVGRSSRILKSEMRELRADEPADGSGRAAADLESGSATPTGETRG' A
#
# COMPACT_ATOMS: atom_id res chain seq x y z
N MET A 1 -27.26 11.31 17.98
CA MET A 1 -27.87 11.15 16.63
C MET A 1 -26.88 10.43 15.70
N GLY A 2 -26.93 9.09 15.66
CA GLY A 2 -26.53 8.19 14.56
C GLY A 2 -25.08 8.06 14.09
N ALA A 3 -24.30 9.14 14.01
CA ALA A 3 -23.13 9.23 13.13
C ALA A 3 -21.88 8.42 13.56
N LEU A 4 -21.87 7.85 14.77
CA LEU A 4 -20.73 7.08 15.30
C LEU A 4 -20.99 5.56 15.35
N SER A 5 -22.09 5.09 14.76
CA SER A 5 -22.42 3.66 14.78
C SER A 5 -21.51 2.91 13.79
N PRO A 6 -20.70 1.94 14.23
CA PRO A 6 -19.84 1.15 13.35
C PRO A 6 -20.61 0.49 12.19
N THR A 7 -21.88 0.19 12.41
CA THR A 7 -22.81 -0.36 11.40
C THR A 7 -22.98 0.55 10.19
N HIS A 8 -23.01 1.87 10.36
CA HIS A 8 -23.15 2.79 9.21
C HIS A 8 -21.92 2.76 8.31
N TRP A 9 -20.73 2.76 8.93
CA TRP A 9 -19.46 2.61 8.20
C TRP A 9 -19.37 1.28 7.45
N LEU A 10 -19.87 0.19 8.04
CA LEU A 10 -19.93 -1.12 7.38
C LEU A 10 -20.79 -1.06 6.10
N ILE A 11 -21.96 -0.41 6.16
CA ILE A 11 -22.87 -0.26 5.02
C ILE A 11 -22.22 0.59 3.92
N VAL A 12 -21.60 1.72 4.27
CA VAL A 12 -20.91 2.58 3.29
C VAL A 12 -19.78 1.81 2.62
N LEU A 13 -18.96 1.08 3.38
CA LEU A 13 -17.89 0.27 2.84
C LEU A 13 -18.42 -0.84 1.92
N ALA A 14 -19.53 -1.49 2.30
CA ALA A 14 -20.16 -2.51 1.47
C ALA A 14 -20.64 -1.93 0.13
N VAL A 15 -21.26 -0.75 0.12
CA VAL A 15 -21.67 -0.06 -1.11
C VAL A 15 -20.46 0.32 -1.97
N LEU A 16 -19.38 0.79 -1.36
CA LEU A 16 -18.15 1.17 -2.07
C LEU A 16 -17.47 -0.06 -2.71
N VAL A 17 -17.45 -1.19 -1.99
CA VAL A 17 -17.01 -2.48 -2.53
C VAL A 17 -17.90 -2.98 -3.65
N LEU A 18 -19.21 -2.73 -3.61
CA LEU A 18 -20.13 -3.16 -4.65
C LEU A 18 -19.97 -2.33 -5.94
N LEU A 19 -19.75 -1.02 -5.82
CA LEU A 19 -19.53 -0.11 -6.95
C LEU A 19 -18.15 -0.29 -7.59
N PHE A 20 -17.10 -0.30 -6.77
CA PHE A 20 -15.72 -0.39 -7.25
C PHE A 20 -15.26 -1.83 -7.47
N GLY A 21 -15.87 -2.81 -6.80
CA GLY A 21 -15.46 -4.21 -6.80
C GLY A 21 -14.46 -4.55 -5.69
N ALA A 22 -14.59 -5.75 -5.11
CA ALA A 22 -13.78 -6.23 -3.99
C ALA A 22 -12.27 -6.33 -4.28
N LYS A 23 -11.86 -6.43 -5.55
CA LYS A 23 -10.43 -6.48 -5.94
C LYS A 23 -9.82 -5.09 -6.15
N LYS A 24 -10.58 -4.12 -6.65
CA LYS A 24 -10.07 -2.78 -7.00
C LYS A 24 -9.79 -1.90 -5.78
N LEU A 25 -10.64 -1.96 -4.75
CA LEU A 25 -10.41 -1.23 -3.50
C LEU A 25 -9.05 -1.55 -2.82
N PRO A 26 -8.73 -2.82 -2.54
CA PRO A 26 -7.44 -3.18 -1.93
C PRO A 26 -6.26 -2.98 -2.88
N GLU A 27 -6.45 -3.16 -4.20
CA GLU A 27 -5.42 -2.90 -5.20
C GLU A 27 -5.02 -1.41 -5.22
N MET A 28 -5.99 -0.51 -5.24
CA MET A 28 -5.77 0.93 -5.19
C MET A 28 -5.16 1.36 -3.85
N ALA A 29 -5.62 0.78 -2.73
CA ALA A 29 -5.01 1.02 -1.43
C ALA A 29 -3.53 0.57 -1.38
N ARG A 30 -3.18 -0.56 -2.03
CA ARG A 30 -1.80 -1.07 -2.11
C ARG A 30 -0.91 -0.23 -3.02
N SER A 31 -1.41 0.31 -4.13
CA SER A 31 -0.62 1.20 -5.00
C SER A 31 -0.37 2.56 -4.32
N VAL A 32 -1.41 3.15 -3.72
CA VAL A 32 -1.30 4.40 -2.96
C VAL A 32 -0.39 4.20 -1.73
N GLY A 33 -0.54 3.10 -1.00
CA GLY A 33 0.29 2.80 0.17
C GLY A 33 1.78 2.65 -0.13
N ARG A 34 2.15 2.11 -1.31
CA ARG A 34 3.54 2.06 -1.77
C ARG A 34 4.12 3.47 -1.98
N SER A 35 3.38 4.35 -2.65
CA SER A 35 3.79 5.76 -2.84
C SER A 35 3.82 6.53 -1.53
N SER A 36 2.85 6.30 -0.63
CA SER A 36 2.81 6.94 0.69
C SER A 36 3.95 6.50 1.59
N ARG A 37 4.44 5.26 1.47
CA ARG A 37 5.59 4.77 2.25
C ARG A 37 6.90 5.44 1.82
N ILE A 38 7.11 5.66 0.53
CA ILE A 38 8.28 6.38 0.00
C ILE A 38 8.23 7.82 0.50
N LEU A 39 7.10 8.50 0.30
CA LEU A 39 6.92 9.87 0.75
C LEU A 39 7.03 10.00 2.27
N LYS A 40 6.49 9.05 3.04
CA LYS A 40 6.66 9.01 4.49
C LYS A 40 8.11 8.79 4.91
N SER A 41 8.89 8.03 4.15
CA SER A 41 10.30 7.79 4.46
C SER A 41 11.12 9.07 4.24
N GLU A 42 10.90 9.76 3.12
CA GLU A 42 11.55 11.06 2.83
C GLU A 42 11.09 12.16 3.81
N MET A 43 9.79 12.26 4.09
CA MET A 43 9.26 13.19 5.10
C MET A 43 9.77 12.89 6.51
N ARG A 44 10.00 11.61 6.83
CA ARG A 44 10.56 11.19 8.11
C ARG A 44 12.03 11.56 8.18
N GLU A 45 12.79 11.45 7.10
CA GLU A 45 14.19 11.89 7.03
C GLU A 45 14.31 13.41 7.23
N LEU A 46 13.40 14.19 6.63
CA LEU A 46 13.29 15.65 6.85
C LEU A 46 12.86 16.03 8.27
N ARG A 47 12.09 15.16 8.94
CA ARG A 47 11.67 15.33 10.36
C ARG A 47 12.67 14.71 11.34
N ALA A 48 13.56 13.81 10.89
CA ALA A 48 14.46 13.00 11.70
C ALA A 48 15.80 13.69 11.99
N ASP A 49 15.98 14.94 11.58
CA ASP A 49 16.87 15.88 12.28
C ASP A 49 16.45 16.09 13.77
N GLU A 50 15.32 15.50 14.21
CA GLU A 50 14.99 15.23 15.61
C GLU A 50 14.82 13.71 15.84
N PRO A 51 15.43 13.10 16.89
CA PRO A 51 15.65 11.67 16.94
C PRO A 51 14.37 10.89 17.23
N ALA A 52 13.91 10.09 16.26
CA ALA A 52 13.01 8.97 16.51
C ALA A 52 13.36 7.82 15.57
N ASP A 53 13.83 6.73 16.14
CA ASP A 53 14.27 5.50 15.47
C ASP A 53 13.08 4.63 15.01
N GLY A 54 13.32 3.71 14.07
CA GLY A 54 12.56 2.46 13.97
C GLY A 54 11.35 2.31 13.02
N SER A 55 11.57 1.42 12.04
CA SER A 55 10.68 0.32 11.61
C SER A 55 9.79 0.46 10.37
N GLY A 56 10.04 -0.47 9.44
CA GLY A 56 9.17 -0.77 8.30
C GLY A 56 9.83 -1.61 7.21
N ARG A 57 10.67 -2.62 7.53
CA ARG A 57 11.36 -3.51 6.57
C ARG A 57 10.47 -4.63 5.99
N ALA A 58 9.19 -4.73 6.35
CA ALA A 58 8.33 -5.85 5.96
C ALA A 58 7.39 -5.51 4.80
N ALA A 59 7.76 -5.88 3.56
CA ALA A 59 6.83 -6.27 2.47
C ALA A 59 7.56 -6.64 1.15
N ALA A 60 8.84 -7.01 1.17
CA ALA A 60 9.63 -7.24 -0.05
C ALA A 60 9.70 -8.69 -0.55
N ASP A 61 9.00 -9.66 0.06
CA ASP A 61 9.28 -11.09 -0.21
C ASP A 61 8.08 -11.94 -0.61
N LEU A 62 7.09 -11.39 -1.33
CA LEU A 62 5.98 -12.20 -1.88
C LEU A 62 5.61 -11.88 -3.34
N GLU A 63 6.57 -11.45 -4.15
CA GLU A 63 6.41 -11.51 -5.62
C GLU A 63 7.76 -11.86 -6.29
N SER A 64 8.27 -13.03 -5.95
CA SER A 64 9.14 -13.77 -6.88
C SER A 64 8.23 -14.61 -7.77
N GLY A 65 8.16 -14.29 -9.06
CA GLY A 65 7.62 -15.21 -10.06
C GLY A 65 6.91 -14.58 -11.26
N SER A 66 7.67 -14.19 -12.30
CA SER A 66 7.50 -14.79 -13.65
C SER A 66 8.49 -14.21 -14.69
N ALA A 67 9.42 -15.07 -15.13
CA ALA A 67 9.99 -15.24 -16.49
C ALA A 67 10.66 -14.02 -17.17
N THR A 68 11.94 -14.02 -17.62
CA THR A 68 12.76 -15.10 -18.20
C THR A 68 14.24 -14.64 -18.24
N PRO A 69 15.24 -15.51 -17.99
CA PRO A 69 16.64 -15.23 -18.29
C PRO A 69 16.89 -15.53 -19.77
N THR A 70 17.18 -14.52 -20.61
CA THR A 70 17.58 -14.78 -22.00
C THR A 70 18.72 -13.84 -22.41
N GLY A 71 19.90 -14.44 -22.57
CA GLY A 71 20.72 -14.22 -23.76
C GLY A 71 21.74 -13.09 -23.71
N GLU A 72 22.75 -13.25 -22.86
CA GLU A 72 24.11 -12.90 -23.24
C GLU A 72 24.45 -13.59 -24.59
N THR A 73 24.67 -12.85 -25.67
CA THR A 73 25.52 -13.34 -26.78
C THR A 73 26.17 -12.17 -27.53
N ARG A 74 27.47 -12.07 -27.26
CA ARG A 74 28.51 -11.33 -27.96
C ARG A 74 28.69 -11.86 -29.39
N GLY A 75 28.75 -10.98 -30.37
CA GLY A 75 29.13 -11.24 -31.76
C GLY A 75 29.60 -9.96 -32.42
#